data_AF-A0A366JB71-F1
#
_entry.id   AF-A0A366JB71-F1
#
_cell.length_a   1.000
_cell.length_b   1.000
_cell.length_c   1.000
_cell.angle_alpha   90.00
_cell.angle_beta   90.00
_cell.angle_gamma   90.00
#
_symmetry.space_group_name_H-M   'P 1'
#
loop_
_entity.id
_entity.type
_entity.pdbx_description
1 polymer ?
#
loop_
_entity_poly.entity_id
_entity_poly.type
_entity_poly.pdbx_seq_one_letter_code
_entity_poly.pdbx_strand_id
1 'polypeptide(L)' 'MFHGETFEDEDDLIQELEEYIDYYNTKRIKMGLNGLTPVEYRNQALLAG' A
#
# COMPACT_ATOMS: atom_id res chain seq x y z
N MET A 1 9.74 -0.95 18.89
CA MET A 1 9.04 0.21 18.32
C MET A 1 9.51 0.40 16.88
N PHE A 2 8.62 0.19 15.92
CA PHE A 2 8.85 0.59 14.52
C PHE A 2 8.03 1.86 14.29
N HIS A 3 8.68 3.00 14.01
CA HIS A 3 8.02 4.31 13.91
C HIS A 3 7.15 4.75 15.10
N GLY A 4 7.36 4.18 16.29
CA GLY A 4 6.58 4.49 17.50
C GLY A 4 5.51 3.45 17.83
N GLU A 5 5.24 2.51 16.93
CA GLU A 5 4.26 1.44 17.15
C GLU A 5 4.88 0.25 17.90
N THR A 6 4.10 -0.34 18.79
CA THR A 6 4.42 -1.57 19.52
C THR A 6 3.42 -2.65 19.11
N PHE A 7 3.93 -3.85 18.85
CA PHE A 7 3.13 -5.02 18.50
C PHE A 7 3.18 -6.01 19.66
N GLU A 8 2.08 -6.69 19.97
CA GLU A 8 2.03 -7.62 21.10
C GLU A 8 2.78 -8.91 20.78
N ASP A 9 2.65 -9.40 19.54
CA ASP A 9 3.37 -10.55 19.02
C ASP A 9 3.71 -10.45 17.51
N GLU A 10 4.15 -11.56 16.92
CA GLU A 10 4.52 -11.63 15.51
C GLU A 10 3.30 -11.60 14.57
N ASP A 11 2.17 -12.15 14.99
CA ASP A 11 0.95 -12.21 14.17
C ASP A 11 0.35 -10.80 14.04
N ASP A 12 0.35 -10.02 15.12
CA ASP A 12 -0.04 -8.61 15.10
C ASP A 12 0.81 -7.80 14.12
N LEU A 13 2.13 -7.99 14.16
CA LEU A 13 3.04 -7.29 13.24
C LEU A 13 2.76 -7.68 11.78
N ILE A 14 2.50 -8.96 11.51
CA ILE A 14 2.18 -9.45 10.17
C ILE A 14 0.87 -8.83 9.68
N GLN A 15 -0.17 -8.81 10.50
CA GLN A 15 -1.46 -8.22 10.15
C GLN A 15 -1.32 -6.74 9.78
N GLU A 16 -0.66 -5.96 10.63
CA GLU A 16 -0.43 -4.52 10.37
C GLU A 16 0.40 -4.28 9.10
N LEU A 17 1.39 -5.14 8.81
CA LEU A 17 2.14 -5.09 7.57
C LEU A 17 1.28 -5.41 6.34
N GLU A 18 0.43 -6.42 6.41
CA GLU A 18 -0.49 -6.78 5.32
C GLU A 18 -1.46 -5.63 5.03
N GLU A 19 -2.03 -5.03 6.07
CA GLU A 19 -2.91 -3.86 5.95
C GLU A 19 -2.21 -2.66 5.35
N TYR A 20 -0.96 -2.38 5.78
CA TYR A 20 -0.16 -1.31 5.21
C TYR A 20 0.15 -1.55 3.73
N ILE A 21 0.50 -2.78 3.35
CA ILE A 21 0.78 -3.16 1.96
C ILE A 21 -0.47 -3.00 1.10
N ASP A 22 -1.65 -3.43 1.57
CA ASP A 22 -2.92 -3.22 0.87
C ASP A 22 -3.19 -1.73 0.70
N TYR A 23 -3.17 -0.96 1.79
CA TYR A 23 -3.36 0.49 1.74
C TYR A 23 -2.44 1.16 0.72
N TYR A 24 -1.14 0.85 0.77
CA TYR A 24 -0.16 1.47 -0.11
C TYR A 24 -0.43 1.15 -1.58
N ASN A 25 -0.81 -0.09 -1.90
CA ASN A 25 -0.99 -0.54 -3.27
C ASN A 25 -2.35 -0.17 -3.87
N THR A 26 -3.41 -0.22 -3.08
CA THR A 26 -4.80 -0.20 -3.57
C THR A 26 -5.60 1.01 -3.13
N LYS A 27 -5.18 1.73 -2.08
CA LYS A 27 -5.95 2.86 -1.51
C LYS A 27 -5.20 4.19 -1.59
N ARG A 28 -3.87 4.17 -1.53
CA ARG A 28 -3.04 5.38 -1.50
C ARG A 28 -2.99 6.07 -2.86
N ILE A 29 -3.67 7.21 -2.97
CA ILE A 29 -3.61 8.10 -4.13
C ILE A 29 -2.25 8.82 -4.19
N LYS A 30 -1.61 8.82 -5.36
CA LYS A 30 -0.37 9.56 -5.61
C LYS A 30 -0.56 10.57 -6.73
N MET A 31 -0.40 11.86 -6.42
CA MET A 31 -0.53 12.95 -7.41
C MET A 31 0.46 12.80 -8.58
N GLY A 32 1.67 12.29 -8.32
CA GLY A 32 2.65 11.98 -9.37
C GLY A 32 2.26 10.80 -10.28
N LEU A 33 1.20 10.06 -9.95
CA LEU A 33 0.57 9.04 -10.79
C LEU A 33 -0.78 9.52 -11.33
N ASN A 34 -0.92 10.83 -11.59
CA ASN A 34 -2.16 11.45 -12.05
C ASN A 34 -3.36 11.22 -11.10
N GLY A 35 -3.11 11.13 -9.80
CA GLY A 35 -4.16 10.89 -8.82
C GLY A 35 -4.63 9.44 -8.74
N LEU A 36 -3.88 8.50 -9.31
CA LEU A 36 -4.16 7.07 -9.23
C LEU A 36 -3.44 6.41 -8.06
N THR A 37 -3.97 5.25 -7.67
CA THR A 37 -3.25 4.30 -6.82
C THR A 37 -2.15 3.58 -7.62
N PRO A 38 -1.15 2.98 -6.94
CA PRO A 38 -0.11 2.23 -7.64
C PRO A 38 -0.63 1.08 -8.51
N VAL A 39 -1.68 0.37 -8.08
CA VAL A 39 -2.30 -0.70 -8.87
C VAL A 39 -3.02 -0.13 -10.10
N GLU A 40 -3.83 0.90 -9.94
CA GLU A 40 -4.55 1.53 -11.07
C GLU A 40 -3.59 2.06 -12.12
N TYR A 41 -2.50 2.72 -11.69
CA TYR A 41 -1.47 3.22 -12.61
C TYR A 41 -0.82 2.09 -13.43
N ARG A 42 -0.48 0.96 -12.78
CA ARG A 42 0.07 -0.22 -13.49
C ARG A 42 -0.94 -0.80 -14.48
N ASN A 43 -2.20 -0.92 -14.08
CA ASN A 43 -3.25 -1.44 -14.96
C ASN A 43 -3.48 -0.53 -16.17
N GLN A 44 -3.47 0.79 -15.97
CA GLN A 44 -3.58 1.75 -17.08
C GLN A 44 -2.41 1.61 -18.06
N ALA A 45 -1.18 1.46 -17.56
CA ALA A 45 0.00 1.28 -18.41
C ALA A 45 -0.06 -0.02 -19.23
N LEU A 46 -0.60 -1.10 -18.66
CA LEU A 46 -0.80 -2.37 -19.36
C LEU A 46 -1.87 -2.29 -20.46
N LEU A 47 -2.93 -1.51 -20.25
CA LEU A 47 -3.99 -1.32 -21.26
C LEU A 47 -3.60 -0.40 -22.41
N ALA A 48 -2.58 0.44 -22.21
CA ALA A 48 -2.10 1.41 -23.21
C ALA A 48 -1.02 0.85 -24.14
N GLY A 49 -0.49 -0.34 -23.86
CA GLY A 49 0.50 -1.05 -24.69
C GLY A 49 -0.16 -2.07 -25.60
#